data_AF-A0A382Z291-F1
#
_entry.id   AF-A0A382Z291-F1
#
_cell.length_a   1.000
_cell.length_b   1.000
_cell.length_c   1.000
_cell.angle_alpha   90.00
_cell.angle_beta   90.00
_cell.angle_gamma   90.00
#
_symmetry.space_group_name_H-M   'P 1'
#
loop_
_entity.id
_entity.type
_entity.pdbx_description
1 polymer ?
#
loop_
_entity_poly.entity_id
_entity_poly.type
_entity_poly.pdbx_seq_one_letter_code
_entity_poly.pdbx_strand_id
1 'polypeptide(L)'
;WIGIKNQPTTLNGTITTTSTVQKVKDSYAFTSGLYFDDEKFKQGFDNIIKRAKYYRFGGDCYMYGMLASGLIDIVIEDTLKVYDYMALIPVIEGAGGVVSDNNNKAITLESDGSFVATSNPTLHKEVAELLKSN
;
A
#
# COMPACT_ATOMS: atom_id res chain seq x y z
N TRP A 1 7.05 14.08 -3.00
CA TRP A 1 5.97 13.67 -3.92
C TRP A 1 4.83 14.66 -3.84
N ILE A 2 4.20 14.96 -4.97
CA ILE A 2 3.00 15.81 -5.04
C ILE A 2 1.95 15.02 -5.82
N GLY A 3 0.81 14.76 -5.18
CA GLY A 3 -0.36 14.11 -5.78
C GLY A 3 -1.51 15.10 -5.88
N ILE A 4 -2.14 15.16 -7.05
CA ILE A 4 -3.34 15.99 -7.30
C ILE A 4 -4.36 15.08 -7.94
N LYS A 5 -5.61 15.12 -7.46
CA LYS A 5 -6.69 14.29 -7.99
C LYS A 5 -6.80 14.44 -9.51
N ASN A 6 -6.84 13.30 -10.21
CA ASN A 6 -6.90 13.21 -11.68
C ASN A 6 -5.68 13.81 -12.42
N GLN A 7 -4.51 13.94 -11.77
CA GLN A 7 -3.25 14.32 -12.42
C GLN A 7 -2.15 13.29 -12.09
N PRO A 8 -1.11 13.18 -12.94
CA PRO A 8 0.06 12.35 -12.63
C PRO A 8 0.78 12.85 -11.37
N THR A 9 1.17 11.92 -10.50
CA THR A 9 2.04 12.23 -9.36
C THR A 9 3.41 12.67 -9.83
N THR A 10 4.00 13.64 -9.14
CA THR A 10 5.38 14.09 -9.39
C THR A 10 6.29 13.90 -8.17
N LEU A 11 7.57 13.65 -8.44
CA LEU A 11 8.67 13.73 -7.48
C LEU A 11 9.63 14.82 -7.97
N ASN A 12 9.78 15.89 -7.20
CA ASN A 12 10.62 17.05 -7.54
C ASN A 12 10.33 17.63 -8.93
N GLY A 13 9.05 17.67 -9.33
CA GLY A 13 8.60 18.20 -10.62
C GLY A 13 8.59 17.19 -11.78
N THR A 14 9.12 15.99 -11.59
CA THR A 14 9.14 14.94 -12.62
C THR A 14 8.04 13.92 -12.38
N ILE A 15 7.32 13.52 -13.43
CA ILE A 15 6.29 12.47 -13.34
C ILE A 15 6.92 11.16 -12.85
N THR A 16 6.23 10.50 -11.94
CA THR A 16 6.61 9.19 -11.41
C THR A 16 5.50 8.18 -11.61
N THR A 17 5.86 6.90 -11.74
CA THR A 17 4.93 5.80 -11.95
C THR A 17 5.26 4.64 -11.03
N THR A 18 4.24 3.92 -10.59
CA THR A 18 4.39 2.68 -9.84
C THR A 18 5.00 1.55 -10.67
N SER A 19 5.41 0.48 -9.98
CA SER A 19 5.94 -0.75 -10.58
C SER A 19 4.86 -1.55 -11.33
N THR A 20 5.30 -2.32 -12.33
CA THR A 20 4.43 -3.22 -13.11
C THR A 20 4.37 -4.65 -12.55
N VAL A 21 4.90 -4.91 -11.36
CA VAL A 21 4.85 -6.26 -10.72
C VAL A 21 3.41 -6.64 -10.39
N GLN A 22 2.94 -7.76 -10.92
CA GLN A 22 1.53 -8.18 -10.81
C GLN A 22 1.28 -9.32 -9.82
N LYS A 23 2.34 -9.93 -9.27
CA LYS A 23 2.25 -11.13 -8.43
C LYS A 23 2.95 -10.92 -7.11
N VAL A 24 2.33 -11.40 -6.01
CA VAL A 24 2.92 -11.26 -4.67
C VAL A 24 4.28 -11.93 -4.63
N LYS A 25 4.45 -13.09 -5.27
CA LYS A 25 5.73 -13.82 -5.30
C LYS A 25 6.91 -13.06 -5.88
N ASP A 26 6.66 -12.03 -6.68
CA ASP A 26 7.68 -11.23 -7.34
C ASP A 26 7.84 -9.85 -6.68
N SER A 27 7.03 -9.55 -5.66
CA SER A 27 6.87 -8.23 -5.04
C SER A 27 7.78 -7.97 -3.83
N TYR A 28 8.04 -6.69 -3.58
CA TYR A 28 8.62 -6.18 -2.34
C TYR A 28 7.54 -5.61 -1.42
N ALA A 29 7.39 -6.23 -0.24
CA ALA A 29 6.36 -5.89 0.74
C ALA A 29 6.94 -5.16 1.96
N PHE A 30 6.27 -4.11 2.41
CA PHE A 30 6.72 -3.23 3.48
C PHE A 30 5.60 -2.95 4.49
N THR A 31 6.00 -2.68 5.73
CA THR A 31 5.15 -2.14 6.80
C THR A 31 6.06 -1.42 7.81
N SER A 32 5.60 -0.42 8.55
CA SER A 32 6.49 0.25 9.53
C SER A 32 6.88 -0.68 10.68
N GLY A 33 5.95 -1.54 11.10
CA GLY A 33 6.14 -2.53 12.16
C GLY A 33 4.96 -3.48 12.26
N LEU A 34 5.00 -4.42 13.20
CA LEU A 34 3.91 -5.38 13.42
C LEU A 34 2.79 -4.79 14.30
N TYR A 35 2.32 -3.59 13.94
CA TYR A 35 1.21 -2.90 14.60
C TYR A 35 -0.08 -3.28 13.90
N PHE A 36 -0.73 -4.35 14.36
CA PHE A 36 -2.01 -4.84 13.83
C PHE A 36 -2.94 -5.15 14.99
N ASP A 37 -4.09 -4.48 15.05
CA ASP A 37 -5.11 -4.71 16.09
C ASP A 37 -6.04 -5.86 15.69
N ASP A 38 -6.30 -6.03 14.38
CA ASP A 38 -7.08 -7.15 13.86
C ASP A 38 -6.19 -8.38 13.57
N GLU A 39 -6.42 -9.47 14.29
CA GLU A 39 -5.65 -10.72 14.15
C GLU A 39 -5.77 -11.35 12.75
N LYS A 40 -6.94 -11.25 12.10
CA LYS A 40 -7.13 -11.82 10.76
C LYS A 40 -6.36 -11.01 9.73
N PHE A 41 -6.39 -9.69 9.85
CA PHE A 41 -5.62 -8.81 9.00
C PHE A 41 -4.12 -9.08 9.15
N LYS A 42 -3.65 -9.26 10.40
CA LYS A 42 -2.28 -9.67 10.69
C LYS A 42 -1.93 -11.04 10.06
N GLN A 43 -2.79 -12.04 10.18
CA GLN A 43 -2.56 -13.37 9.57
C GLN A 43 -2.50 -13.29 8.04
N GLY A 44 -3.37 -12.47 7.44
CA GLY A 44 -3.35 -12.15 6.02
C GLY A 44 -2.03 -11.51 5.59
N PHE A 45 -1.54 -10.53 6.36
CA PHE A 45 -0.22 -9.92 6.14
C PHE A 45 0.91 -10.95 6.25
N ASP A 46 0.91 -11.79 7.29
CA ASP A 46 1.89 -12.87 7.48
C ASP A 46 1.89 -13.84 6.27
N ASN A 47 0.72 -14.12 5.68
CA ASN A 47 0.58 -14.93 4.48
C ASN A 47 1.18 -14.25 3.24
N ILE A 48 1.05 -12.94 3.12
CA ILE A 48 1.63 -12.16 2.02
C ILE A 48 3.16 -12.14 2.12
N ILE A 49 3.73 -11.80 3.27
CA ILE A 49 5.19 -11.68 3.40
C ILE A 49 5.91 -13.03 3.28
N LYS A 50 5.25 -14.15 3.62
CA LYS A 50 5.76 -15.51 3.35
C LYS A 50 5.86 -15.83 1.86
N ARG A 51 5.03 -15.19 1.04
CA ARG A 51 4.98 -15.39 -0.42
C ARG A 51 5.81 -14.35 -1.14
N ALA A 52 5.94 -13.14 -0.60
CA ALA A 52 6.66 -12.03 -1.21
C ALA A 52 8.12 -12.38 -1.52
N LYS A 53 8.67 -11.79 -2.59
CA LYS A 53 10.08 -11.97 -2.94
C LYS A 53 11.00 -11.43 -1.86
N TYR A 54 10.59 -10.33 -1.24
CA TYR A 54 11.30 -9.71 -0.13
C TYR A 54 10.33 -8.93 0.76
N TYR A 55 10.63 -8.82 2.05
CA TYR A 55 9.90 -7.96 2.96
C TYR A 55 10.85 -7.17 3.87
N ARG A 56 10.44 -5.96 4.27
CA ARG A 56 11.18 -5.08 5.18
C ARG A 56 10.25 -4.34 6.13
N PHE A 57 10.81 -3.95 7.27
CA PHE A 57 10.14 -3.10 8.25
C PHE A 57 10.73 -1.68 8.25
N GLY A 58 9.89 -0.72 8.67
CA GLY A 58 10.24 0.68 8.86
C GLY A 58 10.09 1.55 7.60
N GLY A 59 9.95 2.87 7.81
CA GLY A 59 9.95 3.88 6.76
C GLY A 59 8.73 4.78 6.74
N ASP A 60 7.65 4.43 7.43
CA ASP A 60 6.44 5.25 7.59
C ASP A 60 5.96 5.82 6.24
N CYS A 61 5.69 7.12 6.18
CA CYS A 61 5.25 7.81 4.97
C CYS A 61 6.22 7.65 3.77
N TYR A 62 7.51 7.37 4.00
CA TYR A 62 8.50 7.21 2.93
C TYR A 62 8.26 5.95 2.09
N MET A 63 7.72 4.88 2.67
CA MET A 63 7.40 3.65 1.94
C MET A 63 6.39 3.90 0.81
N TYR A 64 5.38 4.73 1.08
CA TYR A 64 4.38 5.12 0.08
C TYR A 64 4.97 5.98 -1.04
N GLY A 65 5.95 6.84 -0.72
CA GLY A 65 6.74 7.54 -1.72
C GLY A 65 7.57 6.60 -2.60
N MET A 66 8.20 5.59 -1.98
CA MET A 66 8.92 4.53 -2.71
C MET A 66 7.98 3.73 -3.62
N LEU A 67 6.77 3.40 -3.15
CA LEU A 67 5.75 2.71 -3.92
C LEU A 67 5.32 3.55 -5.14
N ALA A 68 4.99 4.83 -4.93
CA ALA A 68 4.68 5.78 -5.99
C ALA A 68 5.84 6.02 -6.97
N SER A 69 7.06 5.62 -6.59
CA SER A 69 8.28 5.66 -7.41
C SER A 69 8.65 4.34 -8.06
N GLY A 70 7.80 3.31 -7.93
CA GLY A 70 8.03 1.99 -8.50
C GLY A 70 9.21 1.23 -7.88
N LEU A 71 9.64 1.62 -6.69
CA LEU A 71 10.77 0.99 -5.97
C LEU A 71 10.33 -0.19 -5.09
N ILE A 72 9.07 -0.17 -4.64
CA ILE A 72 8.42 -1.24 -3.88
C ILE A 72 7.00 -1.43 -4.39
N ASP A 73 6.36 -2.52 -3.98
CA ASP A 73 5.12 -2.97 -4.62
C ASP A 73 3.92 -3.03 -3.67
N ILE A 74 4.16 -3.30 -2.38
CA ILE A 74 3.10 -3.49 -1.37
C ILE A 74 3.50 -2.75 -0.10
N VAL A 75 2.60 -1.94 0.43
CA VAL A 75 2.66 -1.40 1.80
C VAL A 75 1.34 -1.76 2.51
N ILE A 76 1.43 -2.38 3.68
CA ILE A 76 0.26 -2.76 4.48
C ILE A 76 0.49 -2.29 5.91
N GLU A 77 -0.41 -1.45 6.40
CA GLU A 77 -0.38 -0.91 7.75
C GLU A 77 -1.76 -0.98 8.39
N ASP A 78 -1.79 -0.88 9.70
CA ASP A 78 -3.00 -0.83 10.51
C ASP A 78 -2.85 0.26 11.58
N THR A 79 -3.95 0.58 12.27
CA THR A 79 -4.01 1.55 13.38
C THR A 79 -3.73 3.01 13.01
N LEU A 80 -3.53 3.32 11.73
CA LEU A 80 -3.20 4.66 11.23
C LEU A 80 -4.32 5.67 11.54
N LYS A 81 -3.95 6.92 11.73
CA LYS A 81 -4.90 8.03 11.86
C LYS A 81 -5.04 8.77 10.54
N VAL A 82 -6.12 9.54 10.42
CA VAL A 82 -6.48 10.29 9.20
C VAL A 82 -5.32 11.13 8.66
N TYR A 83 -4.54 11.75 9.55
CA TYR A 83 -3.39 12.58 9.18
C TYR A 83 -2.18 11.77 8.68
N ASP A 84 -2.12 10.46 8.95
CA ASP A 84 -1.06 9.58 8.46
C ASP A 84 -1.30 9.18 6.99
N TYR A 85 -2.56 9.00 6.58
CA TYR A 85 -2.86 8.43 5.26
C TYR A 85 -3.51 9.37 4.23
N MET A 86 -4.21 10.43 4.63
CA MET A 86 -4.99 11.24 3.68
C MET A 86 -4.14 11.92 2.61
N ALA A 87 -2.92 12.34 2.96
CA ALA A 87 -1.99 12.93 1.99
C ALA A 87 -1.40 11.90 1.01
N LEU A 88 -1.43 10.62 1.37
CA LEU A 88 -0.81 9.53 0.59
C LEU A 88 -1.67 9.10 -0.59
N ILE A 89 -2.99 9.11 -0.42
CA ILE A 89 -3.97 8.62 -1.41
C ILE A 89 -3.74 9.25 -2.80
N PRO A 90 -3.78 10.59 -2.97
CA PRO A 90 -3.59 11.18 -4.30
C PRO A 90 -2.16 10.98 -4.85
N VAL A 91 -1.16 10.77 -4.00
CA VAL A 91 0.22 10.47 -4.42
C VAL A 91 0.30 9.06 -5.01
N ILE A 92 -0.33 8.08 -4.37
CA ILE A 92 -0.31 6.68 -4.81
C ILE A 92 -1.18 6.50 -6.06
N GLU A 93 -2.42 6.98 -6.03
CA GLU A 93 -3.36 6.85 -7.15
C GLU A 93 -2.85 7.60 -8.39
N GLY A 94 -2.33 8.82 -8.23
CA GLY A 94 -1.76 9.61 -9.33
C GLY A 94 -0.51 8.99 -9.95
N ALA A 95 0.17 8.07 -9.25
CA ALA A 95 1.30 7.30 -9.78
C ALA A 95 0.88 5.98 -10.47
N GLY A 96 -0.41 5.63 -10.43
CA GLY A 96 -0.95 4.38 -10.96
C GLY A 96 -1.15 3.26 -9.94
N GLY A 97 -0.93 3.54 -8.65
CA GLY A 97 -1.17 2.62 -7.54
C GLY A 97 -2.64 2.54 -7.12
N VAL A 98 -2.92 1.66 -6.18
CA VAL A 98 -4.25 1.43 -5.60
C VAL A 98 -4.17 1.47 -4.09
N VAL A 99 -5.18 2.08 -3.46
CA VAL A 99 -5.32 2.17 -2.01
C VAL A 99 -6.69 1.63 -1.59
N SER A 100 -6.73 0.88 -0.49
CA SER A 100 -7.96 0.44 0.17
C SER A 100 -7.78 0.24 1.67
N ASP A 101 -8.88 0.01 2.39
CA ASP A 101 -8.86 -0.62 3.71
C ASP A 101 -8.59 -2.15 3.59
N ASN A 102 -8.49 -2.84 4.73
CA ASN A 102 -8.31 -4.31 4.76
C ASN A 102 -9.50 -5.10 4.16
N ASN A 103 -10.66 -4.47 4.00
CA ASN A 103 -11.87 -5.06 3.43
C ASN A 103 -12.01 -4.79 1.92
N ASN A 104 -11.03 -4.09 1.32
CA ASN A 104 -11.02 -3.64 -0.07
C ASN A 104 -12.11 -2.58 -0.36
N LYS A 105 -12.37 -1.68 0.60
CA LYS A 105 -13.19 -0.48 0.44
C LYS A 105 -12.31 0.77 0.33
N ALA A 106 -12.88 1.82 -0.25
CA ALA A 106 -12.21 3.11 -0.35
C ALA A 106 -11.95 3.71 1.04
N ILE A 107 -10.79 4.35 1.21
CA ILE A 107 -10.43 5.05 2.44
C ILE A 107 -11.18 6.39 2.52
N THR A 108 -11.75 6.69 3.68
CA THR A 108 -12.44 7.95 3.99
C THR A 108 -11.92 8.53 5.31
N LEU A 109 -12.44 9.69 5.72
CA LEU A 109 -12.06 10.33 6.99
C LEU A 109 -12.49 9.51 8.22
N GLU A 110 -13.40 8.56 8.00
CA GLU A 110 -14.00 7.69 8.99
C GLU A 110 -13.42 6.26 8.97
N SER A 111 -12.42 6.00 8.12
CA SER A 111 -11.75 4.69 8.07
C SER A 111 -11.05 4.37 9.39
N ASP A 112 -11.03 3.07 9.73
CA ASP A 112 -10.56 2.54 11.02
C ASP A 112 -9.04 2.63 11.23
N GLY A 113 -8.28 2.85 10.16
CA GLY A 113 -6.83 2.94 10.18
C GLY A 113 -6.12 1.78 9.49
N SER A 114 -6.86 0.77 9.04
CA SER A 114 -6.31 -0.24 8.13
C SER A 114 -6.05 0.37 6.76
N PHE A 115 -4.85 0.13 6.22
CA PHE A 115 -4.40 0.78 4.99
C PHE A 115 -3.56 -0.18 4.15
N VAL A 116 -4.03 -0.42 2.93
CA VAL A 116 -3.41 -1.33 1.95
C VAL A 116 -3.10 -0.51 0.71
N ALA A 117 -1.81 -0.38 0.38
CA ALA A 117 -1.35 0.27 -0.84
C ALA A 117 -0.58 -0.72 -1.71
N THR A 118 -0.90 -0.76 -3.00
CA THR A 118 -0.20 -1.63 -3.97
C THR A 118 0.12 -0.89 -5.26
N SER A 119 1.16 -1.35 -5.97
CA SER A 119 1.65 -0.69 -7.18
C SER A 119 0.68 -0.72 -8.37
N ASN A 120 -0.26 -1.67 -8.43
CA ASN A 120 -1.27 -1.73 -9.51
C ASN A 120 -2.51 -2.57 -9.11
N PRO A 121 -3.62 -2.48 -9.87
CA PRO A 121 -4.86 -3.20 -9.56
C PRO A 121 -4.76 -4.73 -9.60
N THR A 122 -3.90 -5.29 -10.46
CA THR A 122 -3.72 -6.74 -10.55
C THR A 122 -3.10 -7.30 -9.29
N LEU A 123 -2.04 -6.65 -8.79
CA LEU A 123 -1.42 -6.99 -7.51
C LEU A 123 -2.37 -6.74 -6.34
N HIS A 124 -3.12 -5.63 -6.37
CA HIS A 124 -4.10 -5.30 -5.33
C HIS A 124 -5.13 -6.41 -5.13
N LYS A 125 -5.65 -6.96 -6.23
CA LYS A 125 -6.62 -8.05 -6.19
C LYS A 125 -6.06 -9.29 -5.48
N GLU A 126 -4.84 -9.71 -5.82
CA GLU A 126 -4.19 -10.86 -5.19
C GLU A 126 -3.92 -10.62 -3.70
N VAL A 127 -3.49 -9.40 -3.34
CA VAL A 127 -3.31 -8.98 -1.94
C VAL A 127 -4.63 -9.05 -1.18
N ALA A 128 -5.71 -8.47 -1.70
CA ALA A 128 -7.02 -8.46 -1.06
C ALA A 128 -7.61 -9.87 -0.85
N GLU A 129 -7.33 -10.82 -1.76
CA GLU A 129 -7.71 -12.23 -1.61
C GLU A 129 -6.92 -12.92 -0.49
N LEU A 130 -5.60 -12.67 -0.40
CA LEU A 130 -4.75 -13.23 0.65
C LEU A 130 -5.05 -12.66 2.04
N LEU A 131 -5.45 -11.38 2.12
CA LEU A 131 -5.84 -10.74 3.38
C LEU A 131 -7.11 -11.37 4.00
N LYS A 132 -7.95 -12.01 3.19
CA LYS A 132 -9.20 -12.65 3.61
C LYS A 132 -9.07 -14.16 3.84
N SER A 133 -7.95 -14.75 3.47
CA SER A 133 -7.75 -16.20 3.49
C SER A 133 -7.28 -16.66 4.89
N ASN A 134 -8.03 -17.59 5.50
CA ASN A 134 -7.66 -18.27 6.75
C ASN A 134 -6.51 -19.25 6.54
#